data_AF-A0A8T4NUM5-F1
#
_entry.id   AF-A0A8T4NUM5-F1
#
_cell.length_a   1.000
_cell.length_b   1.000
_cell.length_c   1.000
_cell.angle_alpha   90.00
_cell.angle_beta   90.00
_cell.angle_gamma   90.00
#
_symmetry.space_group_name_H-M   'P 1'
#
loop_
_entity.id
_entity.type
_entity.pdbx_description
1 polymer ?
#
loop_
_entity_poly.entity_id
_entity_poly.type
_entity_poly.pdbx_seq_one_letter_code
_entity_poly.pdbx_strand_id
1 'polypeptide(L)' 'MDYESYFDAKLRKNGNSLIITIPTETIEKLNLKLNDILEIALNKAKKTKK' A
#
# COMPACT_ATOMS: atom_id res chain seq x y z
N MET A 1 9.65 -6.27 -17.83
CA MET A 1 10.22 -5.32 -16.84
C MET A 1 9.21 -5.26 -15.73
N ASP A 2 9.47 -5.96 -14.63
CA ASP A 2 8.60 -5.91 -13.45
C ASP A 2 8.88 -4.60 -12.72
N TYR A 3 7.90 -3.70 -12.74
CA TYR A 3 8.00 -2.42 -12.04
C TYR A 3 7.70 -2.63 -10.56
N GLU A 4 8.72 -2.97 -9.78
CA GLU A 4 8.62 -2.92 -8.32
C GLU A 4 8.66 -1.46 -7.87
N SER A 5 7.50 -0.90 -7.51
CA SER A 5 7.40 0.44 -6.90
C SER A 5 7.21 0.30 -5.40
N TYR A 6 8.09 0.92 -4.63
CA TYR A 6 8.06 0.92 -3.17
C TYR A 6 7.47 2.24 -2.66
N PHE A 7 6.64 2.16 -1.62
CA PHE A 7 6.13 3.33 -0.91
C PHE A 7 5.96 3.04 0.57
N ASP A 8 6.17 4.05 1.41
CA ASP A 8 5.87 3.95 2.83
C ASP A 8 4.36 4.06 3.05
N ALA A 9 3.79 3.10 3.79
CA ALA A 9 2.36 3.05 4.06
C ALA A 9 2.07 3.01 5.56
N LYS A 10 1.05 3.76 5.98
CA LYS A 10 0.50 3.63 7.34
C LYS A 10 -0.60 2.56 7.33
N LEU A 11 -0.38 1.50 8.11
CA LEU A 11 -1.37 0.46 8.34
C LEU A 11 -2.32 0.89 9.46
N ARG A 12 -3.62 0.91 9.19
CA ARG A 12 -4.67 1.23 10.16
C ARG A 12 -5.64 0.05 10.30
N LYS A 13 -6.08 -0.24 11.52
CA LYS A 13 -7.13 -1.23 11.77
C LYS A 13 -8.50 -0.57 11.70
N ASN A 14 -9.43 -1.16 10.96
CA ASN A 14 -10.83 -0.75 10.91
C ASN A 14 -11.71 -1.99 11.12
N GLY A 15 -12.22 -2.18 12.34
CA GLY A 15 -12.91 -3.41 12.73
C GLY A 15 -11.99 -4.64 12.59
N ASN A 16 -12.43 -5.61 11.78
CA ASN A 16 -11.67 -6.83 11.47
C ASN A 16 -10.78 -6.69 10.21
N SER A 17 -10.77 -5.51 9.58
CA SER A 17 -10.00 -5.25 8.36
C SER A 17 -8.78 -4.38 8.64
N LEU A 18 -7.76 -4.54 7.78
CA LEU A 18 -6.60 -3.65 7.73
C LEU A 18 -6.72 -2.75 6.50
N ILE A 19 -6.51 -1.46 6.71
CA ILE A 19 -6.54 -0.44 5.67
C ILE A 19 -5.12 0.11 5.50
N ILE A 20 -4.66 0.13 4.27
CA ILE A 20 -3.49 0.88 3.84
C ILE A 20 -3.96 2.07 3.01
N THR A 21 -3.22 3.17 3.07
CA THR A 21 -3.43 4.31 2.19
C THR A 21 -2.31 4.33 1.18
N ILE A 22 -2.65 4.24 -0.10
CA ILE A 22 -1.71 4.34 -1.21
C ILE A 22 -1.53 5.85 -1.52
N PRO A 23 -0.29 6.38 -1.55
CA PRO A 23 -0.03 7.76 -1.93
C PRO A 23 -0.53 8.07 -3.34
N THR A 24 -1.08 9.27 -3.56
CA THR A 24 -1.58 9.70 -4.88
C THR A 24 -0.51 9.60 -5.97
N GLU A 25 0.74 9.94 -5.65
CA GLU A 25 1.87 9.80 -6.59
C GLU A 25 2.06 8.36 -7.10
N THR A 26 1.77 7.36 -6.25
CA THR A 26 1.88 5.95 -6.62
C THR A 26 0.71 5.53 -7.50
N ILE A 27 -0.50 6.04 -7.21
CA ILE A 27 -1.70 5.83 -8.02
C ILE A 27 -1.49 6.38 -9.43
N GLU A 28 -0.97 7.60 -9.55
CA GLU A 28 -0.71 8.26 -10.84
C GLU A 28 0.41 7.56 -11.62
N LYS A 29 1.53 7.25 -10.97
CA LYS A 29 2.68 6.58 -11.59
C LYS A 29 2.33 5.20 -12.15
N LEU A 30 1.49 4.45 -11.45
CA LEU A 30 1.05 3.11 -11.85
C LEU A 30 -0.28 3.12 -12.62
N ASN A 31 -0.87 4.30 -12.85
CA ASN A 31 -2.16 4.49 -13.51
C ASN A 31 -3.28 3.60 -12.92
N LEU A 32 -3.32 3.51 -11.58
CA LEU A 32 -4.28 2.67 -10.87
C LEU A 32 -5.67 3.30 -10.89
N LYS A 33 -6.69 2.46 -11.05
CA LYS A 33 -8.10 2.85 -11.03
C LYS A 33 -8.83 2.22 -9.85
N LEU A 34 -9.97 2.82 -9.52
CA LEU A 34 -10.86 2.24 -8.52
C LEU A 34 -11.28 0.84 -8.97
N ASN A 35 -11.24 -0.12 -8.05
CA ASN A 35 -11.54 -1.55 -8.25
C ASN A 35 -10.46 -2.38 -8.95
N ASP A 36 -9.30 -1.81 -9.28
CA ASP A 36 -8.16 -2.62 -9.71
C ASP A 36 -7.70 -3.56 -8.58
N ILE A 37 -7.32 -4.78 -8.95
CA ILE A 37 -6.80 -5.78 -8.02
C ILE A 37 -5.28 -5.63 -7.98
N LEU A 38 -4.73 -5.50 -6.76
CA LEU A 38 -3.30 -5.29 -6.53
C LEU A 38 -2.74 -6.41 -5.65
N GLU A 39 -1.54 -6.87 -5.98
CA GLU A 39 -0.72 -7.67 -5.08
C GLU A 39 0.25 -6.75 -4.34
N ILE A 40 0.35 -6.90 -3.02
CA ILE A 40 1.14 -5.99 -2.16
C ILE A 40 2.12 -6.82 -1.34
N ALA A 41 3.41 -6.64 -1.64
CA ALA A 41 4.49 -7.22 -0.86
C ALA A 41 4.90 -6.28 0.28
N LEU A 42 4.93 -6.79 1.52
CA LEU A 42 5.38 -6.04 2.69
C LEU A 42 6.87 -6.28 2.94
N ASN A 43 7.71 -5.37 2.46
CA ASN A 43 9.14 -5.40 2.76
C ASN A 43 9.44 -4.71 4.11
N LYS A 44 9.91 -5.49 5.09
CA LYS A 44 10.34 -5.05 6.44
C LYS A 44 9.29 -4.21 7.19
N ALA A 45 8.15 -4.81 7.55
CA ALA A 45 7.19 -4.18 8.46
C ALA A 45 7.77 -4.06 9.89
N LYS A 46 8.35 -2.90 10.24
CA LYS A 46 8.66 -2.57 11.64
C LYS A 46 7.37 -2.13 12.33
N LYS A 47 6.84 -2.97 13.24
CA LYS A 47 5.81 -2.53 14.20
C LYS A 47 6.43 -1.51 15.14
N THR A 48 6.17 -0.23 14.92
CA THR A 48 6.39 0.79 15.94
C THR A 48 5.30 0.62 17.01
N LYS A 49 5.65 -0.01 18.14
CA LYS A 49 4.83 0.07 19.35
C LYS A 49 4.94 1.51 19.87
N LYS A 50 3.80 2.13 20.11
CA LYS A 50 3.71 3.40 20.84
C LYS A 50 4.03 3.16 22.30
#